data_AF-A0A534ZGK4-F1
#
_entry.id   AF-A0A534ZGK4-F1
#
_cell.length_a   1.000
_cell.length_b   1.000
_cell.length_c   1.000
_cell.angle_alpha   90.00
_cell.angle_beta   90.00
_cell.angle_gamma   90.00
#
_symmetry.space_group_name_H-M   'P 1'
#
loop_
_entity.id
_entity.type
_entity.pdbx_description
1 polymer ?
#
loop_
_entity_poly.entity_id
_entity_poly.type
_entity_poly.pdbx_seq_one_letter_code
_entity_poly.pdbx_strand_id
1 'polypeptide(L)'
;MIARVLIARIALVVLVVVIAALTYPGELAVSLATKLRAAHTPSSAASTGALPWLRVAHPARGLPYIADEQGRMVLLHGAIPASLIDFWTGANQSQPDVPALYPIDPAAYADGACPANSPASKYPPLCAWDVQQMAELGFNSVRLPISWSLLEPERGRFNSMYVERVAQVVDWARARDMYVIIDMHQNAYSRYIGAGTDVDLSQLSGAPKWATITDGLPSRVFGKQRELNPTVFEAATNFWYDRGGIQDEYIAAVAFLANRFKDDSTVAGYSVFNEPWPGWNLPPGFEDLLLFPFYRRVIDAITGVHDGIPCWTGFFMPAPCGYRDLGVHDLHHLIFLDTGDLREITDFPTHLGTPLSSYPNVVLSMHAYTHFYTVDALLHQAPDRATYPWGG
;
A
#
# COMPACT_ATOMS: atom_id res chain seq x y z
N MET A 1 -16.05 -40.69 19.09
CA MET A 1 -15.14 -39.53 18.93
C MET A 1 -14.84 -39.25 17.45
N ILE A 2 -14.42 -40.26 16.68
CA ILE A 2 -14.07 -40.15 15.25
C ILE A 2 -15.22 -39.61 14.37
N ALA A 3 -16.45 -40.08 14.56
CA ALA A 3 -17.61 -39.61 13.76
C ALA A 3 -17.94 -38.12 13.98
N ARG A 4 -17.77 -37.58 15.19
CA ARG A 4 -18.00 -36.15 15.48
C ARG A 4 -16.92 -35.26 14.83
N VAL A 5 -15.68 -35.73 14.82
CA VAL A 5 -14.57 -35.05 14.14
C VAL A 5 -14.76 -35.08 12.62
N LEU A 6 -15.23 -36.21 12.07
CA LEU A 6 -15.52 -36.34 10.64
C LEU A 6 -16.70 -35.45 10.21
N ILE A 7 -17.79 -35.42 10.98
CA ILE A 7 -18.95 -34.56 10.70
C ILE A 7 -18.56 -33.07 10.79
N ALA A 8 -17.79 -32.67 11.79
CA ALA A 8 -17.31 -31.28 11.90
C ALA A 8 -16.40 -30.88 10.73
N ARG A 9 -15.53 -31.79 10.25
CA ARG A 9 -14.69 -31.56 9.07
C ARG A 9 -15.52 -31.46 7.79
N ILE A 10 -16.51 -32.33 7.61
CA ILE A 10 -17.43 -32.27 6.45
C ILE A 10 -18.23 -30.96 6.49
N ALA A 11 -18.76 -30.57 7.65
CA ALA A 11 -19.49 -29.31 7.79
C ALA A 11 -18.61 -28.09 7.50
N LEU A 12 -17.35 -28.08 7.96
CA LEU A 12 -16.38 -27.04 7.66
C LEU A 12 -16.06 -26.98 6.15
N VAL A 13 -15.81 -28.13 5.52
CA VAL A 13 -15.55 -28.20 4.07
C VAL A 13 -16.76 -27.71 3.27
N VAL A 14 -17.97 -28.13 3.64
CA VAL A 14 -19.20 -27.67 2.98
C VAL A 14 -19.38 -26.16 3.17
N LEU A 15 -19.13 -25.62 4.37
CA LEU A 15 -19.19 -24.19 4.63
C LEU A 15 -18.20 -23.41 3.76
N VAL A 16 -16.94 -23.86 3.68
CA VAL A 16 -15.91 -23.25 2.83
C VAL A 16 -16.31 -23.30 1.36
N VAL A 17 -16.81 -24.45 0.87
CA VAL A 17 -17.28 -24.60 -0.52
C VAL A 17 -18.47 -23.67 -0.81
N VAL A 18 -19.43 -23.55 0.11
CA VAL A 18 -20.57 -22.65 -0.05
C VAL A 18 -20.13 -21.18 -0.07
N ILE A 19 -19.24 -20.78 0.84
CA ILE A 19 -18.69 -19.40 0.86
C ILE A 19 -17.97 -19.12 -0.46
N ALA A 20 -17.04 -19.99 -0.89
CA ALA A 20 -16.30 -19.82 -2.14
C ALA A 20 -17.22 -19.78 -3.37
N ALA A 21 -18.27 -20.61 -3.39
CA ALA A 21 -19.26 -20.64 -4.46
C ALA A 21 -20.14 -19.37 -4.51
N LEU A 22 -20.21 -18.58 -3.44
CA LEU A 22 -20.96 -17.32 -3.41
C LEU A 22 -20.05 -16.11 -3.68
N THR A 23 -18.82 -16.11 -3.17
CA THR A 23 -17.92 -14.95 -3.24
C THR A 23 -17.17 -14.86 -4.57
N TYR A 24 -16.63 -15.98 -5.06
CA TYR A 24 -15.81 -16.00 -6.27
C TYR A 24 -16.61 -15.64 -7.54
N PRO A 25 -17.84 -16.14 -7.74
CA PRO A 25 -18.68 -15.70 -8.86
C PRO A 25 -19.08 -14.23 -8.76
N GLY A 26 -19.25 -13.71 -7.54
CA GLY A 26 -19.53 -12.29 -7.29
C GLY A 26 -18.38 -11.40 -7.78
N GLU A 27 -17.14 -11.70 -7.37
CA GLU A 27 -15.97 -10.97 -7.85
C GLU A 27 -15.79 -11.06 -9.37
N LEU A 28 -15.97 -12.25 -9.94
CA LEU A 28 -15.91 -12.41 -11.39
C LEU A 28 -16.98 -11.56 -12.11
N ALA A 29 -18.18 -11.47 -11.55
CA ALA A 29 -19.25 -10.62 -12.08
C ALA A 29 -18.89 -9.13 -11.98
N VAL A 30 -18.27 -8.68 -10.88
CA VAL A 30 -17.77 -7.30 -10.78
C VAL A 30 -16.69 -7.03 -11.81
N SER A 31 -15.67 -7.87 -11.91
CA SER A 31 -14.59 -7.69 -12.88
C SER A 31 -15.11 -7.71 -14.33
N LEU A 32 -16.14 -8.51 -14.63
CA LEU A 32 -16.80 -8.50 -15.93
C LEU A 32 -17.62 -7.21 -16.14
N ALA A 33 -18.33 -6.73 -15.12
CA ALA A 33 -19.03 -5.46 -15.18
C ALA A 33 -18.06 -4.29 -15.39
N THR A 34 -16.92 -4.28 -14.70
CA THR A 34 -15.83 -3.32 -14.87
C THR A 34 -15.29 -3.34 -16.29
N LYS A 35 -15.06 -4.52 -16.89
CA LYS A 35 -14.68 -4.68 -18.30
C LYS A 35 -15.65 -4.04 -19.28
N LEU A 36 -16.95 -4.11 -18.98
CA LEU A 36 -18.01 -3.61 -19.85
C LEU A 36 -18.26 -2.11 -19.69
N ARG A 37 -17.73 -1.49 -18.64
CA ARG A 37 -17.83 -0.05 -18.43
C ARG A 37 -16.83 0.69 -19.30
N ALA A 38 -17.28 1.80 -19.87
CA ALA A 38 -16.37 2.73 -20.51
C ALA A 38 -15.39 3.25 -19.46
N ALA A 39 -14.10 3.27 -19.80
CA ALA A 39 -13.09 3.89 -18.95
C ALA A 39 -13.51 5.32 -18.64
N HIS A 40 -13.41 5.71 -17.36
CA HIS A 40 -13.72 7.08 -16.98
C HIS A 40 -12.72 7.99 -17.70
N THR A 41 -13.23 8.83 -18.60
CA THR A 41 -12.37 9.78 -19.31
C THR A 41 -12.36 11.05 -18.46
N PRO A 42 -11.20 11.46 -17.89
CA PRO A 42 -11.13 12.73 -17.18
C PRO A 42 -11.66 13.84 -18.08
N SER A 43 -12.63 14.61 -17.58
CA SER A 43 -13.22 15.70 -18.34
C SER A 43 -12.15 16.75 -18.67
N SER A 44 -12.26 17.32 -19.87
CA SER A 44 -11.42 18.33 -20.53
C SER A 44 -10.46 19.16 -19.67
N ALA A 45 -9.21 19.24 -20.16
CA ALA A 45 -8.14 20.16 -19.75
C ALA A 45 -7.94 20.26 -18.24
N ALA A 46 -7.19 19.29 -17.68
CA ALA A 46 -6.56 19.50 -16.39
C ALA A 46 -5.89 20.88 -16.39
N SER A 47 -6.09 21.66 -15.32
CA SER A 47 -5.38 22.92 -15.17
C SER A 47 -3.88 22.67 -15.28
N THR A 48 -3.15 23.59 -15.90
CA THR A 48 -1.68 23.49 -16.00
C THR A 48 -1.10 23.28 -14.60
N GLY A 49 -0.62 22.08 -14.34
CA GLY A 49 -0.02 21.71 -13.07
C GLY A 49 1.40 22.24 -12.95
N ALA A 50 2.00 22.09 -11.77
CA ALA A 50 3.41 22.44 -11.55
C ALA A 50 4.36 21.62 -12.42
N LEU A 51 4.07 20.33 -12.58
CA LEU A 51 4.65 19.43 -13.57
C LEU A 51 3.57 18.95 -14.56
N PRO A 52 3.93 18.41 -15.74
CA PRO A 52 2.96 17.77 -16.62
C PRO A 52 2.19 16.67 -15.87
N TRP A 53 0.86 16.66 -15.97
CA TRP A 53 0.07 15.57 -15.41
C TRP A 53 0.45 14.23 -16.05
N LEU A 54 0.56 13.20 -15.23
CA LEU A 54 0.82 11.83 -15.66
C LEU A 54 -0.49 11.06 -15.84
N ARG A 55 -0.51 10.12 -16.78
CA ARG A 55 -1.63 9.19 -17.01
C ARG A 55 -1.11 7.86 -17.49
N VAL A 56 -1.92 6.81 -17.41
CA VAL A 56 -1.60 5.55 -18.08
C VAL A 56 -2.15 5.59 -19.51
N ALA A 57 -1.25 5.56 -20.49
CA ALA A 57 -1.61 5.43 -21.89
C ALA A 57 -1.87 3.96 -22.23
N HIS A 58 -3.00 3.69 -22.87
CA HIS A 58 -3.43 2.36 -23.31
C HIS A 58 -3.41 2.28 -24.85
N PRO A 59 -2.25 2.03 -25.50
CA PRO A 59 -2.17 1.98 -26.95
C PRO A 59 -2.93 0.77 -27.50
N ALA A 60 -3.51 0.90 -28.70
CA ALA A 60 -4.22 -0.20 -29.37
C ALA A 60 -3.33 -1.44 -29.66
N ARG A 61 -2.01 -1.25 -29.70
CA ARG A 61 -1.00 -2.31 -29.79
C ARG A 61 0.16 -1.97 -28.87
N GLY A 62 0.63 -2.96 -28.12
CA GLY A 62 1.74 -2.80 -27.17
C GLY A 62 1.27 -2.80 -25.72
N LEU A 63 2.23 -2.62 -24.81
CA LEU A 63 1.97 -2.56 -23.38
C LEU A 63 1.53 -1.14 -22.97
N PRO A 64 0.63 -1.00 -21.97
CA PRO A 64 0.37 0.28 -21.35
C PRO A 64 1.64 0.88 -20.73
N TYR A 65 1.71 2.22 -20.67
CA TYR A 65 2.85 2.93 -20.10
C TYR A 65 2.41 4.26 -19.47
N ILE A 66 3.20 4.75 -18.51
CA ILE A 66 2.99 6.09 -17.94
C ILE A 66 3.39 7.12 -18.99
N ALA A 67 2.48 8.04 -19.28
CA ALA A 67 2.67 9.10 -20.25
C ALA A 67 2.36 10.47 -19.63
N ASP A 68 3.01 11.51 -20.14
CA ASP A 68 2.62 12.88 -19.86
C ASP A 68 1.41 13.32 -20.71
N GLU A 69 0.98 14.56 -20.53
CA GLU A 69 -0.13 15.15 -21.27
C GLU A 69 0.08 15.13 -22.79
N GLN A 70 1.33 15.26 -23.25
CA GLN A 70 1.71 15.22 -24.66
C GLN A 70 1.79 13.78 -25.22
N GLY A 71 1.60 12.76 -24.39
CA GLY A 71 1.65 11.35 -24.77
C GLY A 71 3.06 10.79 -24.88
N ARG A 72 4.08 11.48 -24.35
CA ARG A 72 5.45 10.95 -24.28
C ARG A 72 5.52 9.96 -23.12
N MET A 73 6.24 8.86 -23.31
CA MET A 73 6.53 7.91 -22.24
C MET A 73 7.39 8.58 -21.16
N VAL A 74 7.00 8.41 -19.90
CA VAL A 74 7.72 8.91 -18.74
C VAL A 74 8.25 7.72 -17.95
N LEU A 75 9.57 7.66 -17.78
CA LEU A 75 10.24 6.71 -16.90
C LEU A 75 10.51 7.39 -15.56
N LEU A 76 9.89 6.90 -14.49
CA LEU A 76 10.09 7.42 -13.14
C LEU A 76 11.25 6.66 -12.47
N HIS A 77 12.41 7.32 -12.33
CA HIS A 77 13.60 6.77 -11.68
C HIS A 77 13.94 7.63 -10.47
N GLY A 78 14.03 6.98 -9.30
CA GLY A 78 14.07 7.68 -8.03
C GLY A 78 14.64 6.87 -6.88
N ALA A 79 14.47 7.42 -5.68
CA ALA A 79 14.90 6.81 -4.41
C ALA A 79 13.75 6.80 -3.39
N ILE A 80 13.95 6.02 -2.31
CA ILE A 80 12.98 5.81 -1.24
C ILE A 80 13.57 6.32 0.10
N PRO A 81 13.36 7.60 0.46
CA PRO A 81 13.80 8.12 1.77
C PRO A 81 12.82 7.71 2.88
N ALA A 82 13.27 6.88 3.82
CA ALA A 82 12.41 6.26 4.84
C ALA A 82 12.22 7.08 6.14
N SER A 83 12.57 8.37 6.15
CA SER A 83 12.62 9.16 7.39
C SER A 83 11.25 9.58 7.96
N LEU A 84 10.20 9.54 7.11
CA LEU A 84 8.82 9.85 7.52
C LEU A 84 8.10 8.60 8.07
N ILE A 85 8.73 7.43 8.04
CA ILE A 85 8.16 6.19 8.58
C ILE A 85 8.25 6.18 10.11
N ASP A 86 7.18 5.75 10.78
CA ASP A 86 7.10 5.60 12.24
C ASP A 86 7.67 4.28 12.73
N PHE A 87 8.99 4.16 12.70
CA PHE A 87 9.68 3.07 13.37
C PHE A 87 9.73 3.29 14.88
N TRP A 88 9.80 2.21 15.65
CA TRP A 88 10.06 2.31 17.10
C TRP A 88 11.54 2.62 17.36
N THR A 89 11.83 3.59 18.23
CA THR A 89 13.19 4.09 18.51
C THR A 89 13.51 4.21 20.00
N GLY A 90 12.72 3.55 20.85
CA GLY A 90 12.92 3.56 22.30
C GLY A 90 14.09 2.71 22.79
N ALA A 91 14.30 2.69 24.11
CA ALA A 91 15.29 1.83 24.76
C ALA A 91 14.69 0.51 25.32
N ASN A 92 13.38 0.47 25.52
CA ASN A 92 12.66 -0.67 26.09
C ASN A 92 11.43 -0.99 25.24
N GLN A 93 11.45 -2.09 24.48
CA GLN A 93 10.35 -2.48 23.59
C GLN A 93 9.03 -2.76 24.31
N SER A 94 9.05 -2.94 25.64
CA SER A 94 7.83 -3.03 26.46
C SER A 94 7.09 -1.69 26.58
N GLN A 95 7.72 -0.60 26.14
CA GLN A 95 7.15 0.74 26.05
C GLN A 95 7.06 1.13 24.56
N PRO A 96 5.99 0.68 23.86
CA PRO A 96 5.85 0.91 22.41
C PRO A 96 5.48 2.36 22.07
N ASP A 97 4.94 3.10 23.05
CA ASP A 97 4.48 4.48 22.87
C ASP A 97 5.67 5.44 23.00
N VAL A 98 6.41 5.63 21.90
CA VAL A 98 7.48 6.64 21.76
C VAL A 98 7.11 7.67 20.68
N PRO A 99 7.51 8.95 20.80
CA PRO A 99 7.26 9.91 19.73
C PRO A 99 8.00 9.53 18.44
N ALA A 100 7.58 10.09 17.31
CA ALA A 100 8.33 10.01 16.07
C ALA A 100 9.77 10.52 16.30
N LEU A 101 10.76 9.81 15.74
CA LEU A 101 12.17 10.15 15.97
C LEU A 101 12.53 11.53 15.41
N TYR A 102 12.09 11.81 14.18
CA TYR A 102 12.29 13.10 13.55
C TYR A 102 11.02 13.96 13.68
N PRO A 103 11.16 15.29 13.81
CA PRO A 103 10.01 16.18 13.92
C PRO A 103 9.06 16.05 12.71
N ILE A 104 7.77 16.03 13.00
CA ILE A 104 6.73 16.13 11.96
C ILE A 104 6.32 17.58 11.67
N ASP A 105 6.82 18.55 12.44
CA ASP A 105 6.53 19.97 12.20
C ASP A 105 7.46 20.51 11.09
N PRO A 106 6.92 21.01 9.96
CA PRO A 106 7.72 21.63 8.91
C PRO A 106 8.66 22.75 9.38
N ALA A 107 8.33 23.45 10.48
CA ALA A 107 9.15 24.52 11.03
C ALA A 107 10.54 24.05 11.47
N ALA A 108 10.69 22.76 11.83
CA ALA A 108 12.00 22.18 12.18
C ALA A 108 12.96 22.07 10.98
N TYR A 109 12.46 22.26 9.76
CA TYR A 109 13.20 22.16 8.49
C TYR A 109 13.21 23.47 7.70
N ALA A 110 12.68 24.55 8.29
CA ALA A 110 12.63 25.86 7.64
C ALA A 110 14.04 26.48 7.49
N ASP A 111 14.19 27.41 6.54
CA ASP A 111 15.42 28.18 6.33
C ASP A 111 16.69 27.33 6.12
N GLY A 112 16.52 26.14 5.52
CA GLY A 112 17.60 25.20 5.26
C GLY A 112 18.04 24.38 6.49
N ALA A 113 17.30 24.45 7.59
CA ALA A 113 17.53 23.61 8.75
C ALA A 113 17.30 22.13 8.40
N CYS A 114 18.09 21.26 9.03
CA CYS A 114 17.94 19.83 8.94
C CYS A 114 18.22 19.23 10.32
N PRO A 115 17.31 18.41 10.89
CA PRO A 115 17.56 17.70 12.13
C PRO A 115 18.84 16.86 12.06
N ALA A 116 19.47 16.63 13.21
CA ALA A 116 20.66 15.81 13.26
C ALA A 116 20.33 14.33 13.05
N ASN A 117 21.25 13.60 12.40
CA ASN A 117 21.21 12.14 12.37
C ASN A 117 21.18 11.57 13.79
N SER A 118 20.43 10.48 13.96
CA SER A 118 20.36 9.76 15.23
C SER A 118 20.82 8.32 15.07
N PRO A 119 21.64 7.78 15.99
CA PRO A 119 22.01 6.35 15.99
C PRO A 119 20.81 5.43 16.29
N ALA A 120 19.67 5.98 16.72
CA ALA A 120 18.46 5.23 17.00
C ALA A 120 17.68 4.83 15.73
N SER A 121 18.06 5.35 14.56
CA SER A 121 17.48 4.96 13.27
C SER A 121 18.58 4.70 12.25
N LYS A 122 18.31 3.74 11.36
CA LYS A 122 19.15 3.47 10.19
C LYS A 122 18.94 4.51 9.08
N TYR A 123 17.89 5.31 9.18
CA TYR A 123 17.48 6.27 8.16
C TYR A 123 17.75 7.70 8.66
N PRO A 124 18.49 8.52 7.89
CA PRO A 124 18.71 9.94 8.19
C PRO A 124 17.41 10.74 8.00
N PRO A 125 17.27 11.95 8.57
CA PRO A 125 16.14 12.82 8.27
C PRO A 125 16.19 13.27 6.80
N LEU A 126 15.04 13.30 6.14
CA LEU A 126 14.92 13.82 4.77
C LEU A 126 14.84 15.36 4.80
N CYS A 127 15.77 16.03 4.14
CA CYS A 127 15.85 17.48 4.07
C CYS A 127 15.91 17.98 2.62
N ALA A 128 15.71 19.29 2.41
CA ALA A 128 15.71 19.89 1.08
C ALA A 128 17.00 19.61 0.29
N TRP A 129 18.14 19.56 0.99
CA TRP A 129 19.43 19.25 0.38
C TRP A 129 19.48 17.82 -0.17
N ASP A 130 18.90 16.83 0.51
CA ASP A 130 18.87 15.45 0.02
C ASP A 130 18.07 15.33 -1.28
N VAL A 131 16.91 16.01 -1.37
CA VAL A 131 16.10 16.06 -2.58
C VAL A 131 16.86 16.75 -3.72
N GLN A 132 17.63 17.81 -3.42
CA GLN A 132 18.54 18.41 -4.38
C GLN A 132 19.60 17.42 -4.88
N GLN A 133 20.24 16.67 -3.98
CA GLN A 133 21.25 15.67 -4.37
C GLN A 133 20.65 14.56 -5.24
N MET A 134 19.43 14.12 -4.93
CA MET A 134 18.69 13.17 -5.76
C MET A 134 18.51 13.70 -7.19
N ALA A 135 18.08 14.95 -7.35
CA ALA A 135 17.94 15.59 -8.65
C ALA A 135 19.29 15.73 -9.39
N GLU A 136 20.37 16.09 -8.69
CA GLU A 136 21.72 16.20 -9.26
C GLU A 136 22.28 14.85 -9.74
N LEU A 137 21.82 13.74 -9.17
CA LEU A 137 22.12 12.38 -9.64
C LEU A 137 21.27 11.96 -10.85
N GLY A 138 20.32 12.79 -11.28
CA GLY A 138 19.44 12.53 -12.42
C GLY A 138 18.15 11.79 -12.06
N PHE A 139 17.80 11.66 -10.78
CA PHE A 139 16.48 11.18 -10.39
C PHE A 139 15.40 12.19 -10.76
N ASN A 140 14.24 11.69 -11.18
CA ASN A 140 13.07 12.49 -11.49
C ASN A 140 11.85 12.11 -10.64
N SER A 141 12.03 11.20 -9.67
CA SER A 141 10.97 10.83 -8.74
C SER A 141 11.50 10.51 -7.34
N VAL A 142 10.60 10.58 -6.35
CA VAL A 142 10.78 10.11 -4.98
C VAL A 142 9.56 9.26 -4.60
N ARG A 143 9.76 8.00 -4.18
CA ARG A 143 8.69 7.24 -3.49
C ARG A 143 8.83 7.57 -2.01
N LEU A 144 7.88 8.33 -1.48
CA LEU A 144 7.91 8.89 -0.14
C LEU A 144 7.07 8.02 0.81
N PRO A 145 7.68 7.08 1.54
CA PRO A 145 6.96 6.24 2.47
C PRO A 145 6.51 7.04 3.71
N ILE A 146 5.24 6.89 4.06
CA ILE A 146 4.59 7.49 5.22
C ILE A 146 3.91 6.40 6.04
N SER A 147 3.66 6.64 7.33
CA SER A 147 2.98 5.66 8.19
C SER A 147 1.56 6.09 8.54
N TRP A 148 0.62 5.16 8.43
CA TRP A 148 -0.76 5.35 8.89
C TRP A 148 -0.81 5.77 10.36
N SER A 149 0.10 5.25 11.20
CA SER A 149 0.18 5.61 12.62
C SER A 149 0.45 7.08 12.90
N LEU A 150 1.12 7.81 12.00
CA LEU A 150 1.34 9.25 12.13
C LEU A 150 0.25 10.07 11.44
N LEU A 151 -0.36 9.51 10.40
CA LEU A 151 -1.47 10.12 9.68
C LEU A 151 -2.76 10.09 10.50
N GLU A 152 -3.02 9.02 11.24
CA GLU A 152 -4.20 8.81 12.08
C GLU A 152 -3.81 8.20 13.46
N PRO A 153 -3.12 8.98 14.31
CA PRO A 153 -2.63 8.48 15.60
C PRO A 153 -3.77 8.06 16.56
N GLU A 154 -4.93 8.69 16.41
CA GLU A 154 -6.17 8.33 17.10
C GLU A 154 -7.28 8.12 16.08
N ARG A 155 -8.13 7.11 16.27
CA ARG A 155 -9.21 6.74 15.36
C ARG A 155 -10.08 7.95 14.99
N GLY A 156 -10.23 8.21 13.70
CA GLY A 156 -10.97 9.32 13.10
C GLY A 156 -10.33 10.70 13.28
N ARG A 157 -9.12 10.82 13.83
CA ARG A 157 -8.42 12.08 14.06
C ARG A 157 -7.16 12.16 13.21
N PHE A 158 -7.29 12.72 12.02
CA PHE A 158 -6.19 12.88 11.09
C PHE A 158 -5.23 14.01 11.49
N ASN A 159 -3.94 13.77 11.30
CA ASN A 159 -2.86 14.66 11.68
C ASN A 159 -2.47 15.58 10.52
N SER A 160 -3.05 16.77 10.48
CA SER A 160 -2.76 17.77 9.43
C SER A 160 -1.30 18.22 9.43
N MET A 161 -0.62 18.25 10.59
CA MET A 161 0.78 18.65 10.67
C MET A 161 1.68 17.64 9.94
N TYR A 162 1.42 16.35 10.08
CA TYR A 162 2.13 15.31 9.34
C TYR A 162 1.87 15.41 7.84
N VAL A 163 0.64 15.72 7.42
CA VAL A 163 0.33 15.99 6.00
C VAL A 163 1.07 17.23 5.48
N GLU A 164 1.20 18.30 6.26
CA GLU A 164 2.02 19.46 5.87
C GLU A 164 3.52 19.13 5.82
N ARG A 165 4.00 18.16 6.61
CA ARG A 165 5.37 17.64 6.45
C ARG A 165 5.56 16.92 5.12
N VAL A 166 4.58 16.12 4.70
CA VAL A 166 4.56 15.51 3.37
C VAL A 166 4.55 16.59 2.30
N ALA A 167 3.69 17.60 2.43
CA ALA A 167 3.61 18.72 1.49
C ALA A 167 4.93 19.49 1.37
N GLN A 168 5.66 19.69 2.48
CA GLN A 168 6.98 20.31 2.44
C GLN A 168 8.00 19.51 1.61
N VAL A 169 7.93 18.17 1.62
CA VAL A 169 8.77 17.33 0.76
C VAL A 169 8.33 17.43 -0.70
N VAL A 170 7.02 17.46 -0.97
CA VAL A 170 6.47 17.70 -2.31
C VAL A 170 6.93 19.05 -2.86
N ASP A 171 6.95 20.10 -2.03
CA ASP A 171 7.44 21.43 -2.43
C ASP A 171 8.93 21.40 -2.80
N TRP A 172 9.76 20.66 -2.05
CA TRP A 172 11.18 20.48 -2.39
C TRP A 172 11.37 19.72 -3.70
N ALA A 173 10.56 18.69 -3.95
CA ALA A 173 10.59 17.92 -5.19
C ALA A 173 10.13 18.77 -6.39
N ARG A 174 9.07 19.58 -6.20
CA ARG A 174 8.57 20.52 -7.22
C ARG A 174 9.64 21.49 -7.66
N ALA A 175 10.40 22.06 -6.72
CA ALA A 175 11.49 22.98 -7.03
C ALA A 175 12.64 22.35 -7.84
N ARG A 176 12.63 21.02 -8.01
CA ARG A 176 13.64 20.23 -8.70
C ARG A 176 13.07 19.42 -9.87
N ASP A 177 11.85 19.71 -10.30
CA ASP A 177 11.15 18.99 -11.37
C ASP A 177 11.05 17.47 -11.13
N MET A 178 10.93 17.06 -9.87
CA MET A 178 10.78 15.66 -9.46
C MET A 178 9.34 15.36 -9.05
N TYR A 179 8.83 14.20 -9.46
CA TYR A 179 7.54 13.69 -9.00
C TYR A 179 7.64 13.03 -7.62
N VAL A 180 6.54 13.04 -6.87
CA VAL A 180 6.42 12.30 -5.60
C VAL A 180 5.35 11.23 -5.72
N ILE A 181 5.70 9.99 -5.38
CA ILE A 181 4.75 8.89 -5.15
C ILE A 181 4.58 8.78 -3.64
N ILE A 182 3.40 9.12 -3.11
CA ILE A 182 3.16 9.02 -1.66
C ILE A 182 2.77 7.58 -1.35
N ASP A 183 3.55 6.93 -0.50
CA ASP A 183 3.48 5.49 -0.24
C ASP A 183 2.97 5.24 1.18
N MET A 184 1.78 4.63 1.28
CA MET A 184 1.21 4.20 2.56
C MET A 184 1.94 2.95 3.06
N HIS A 185 3.07 3.20 3.70
CA HIS A 185 4.08 2.22 4.01
C HIS A 185 3.79 1.47 5.31
N GLN A 186 4.14 0.18 5.31
CA GLN A 186 4.14 -0.66 6.49
C GLN A 186 5.28 -1.68 6.40
N ASN A 187 5.76 -2.13 7.55
CA ASN A 187 6.65 -3.27 7.64
C ASN A 187 6.14 -4.19 8.75
N ALA A 188 5.77 -5.42 8.37
CA ALA A 188 5.12 -6.38 9.27
C ALA A 188 3.97 -5.74 10.08
N TYR A 189 3.09 -5.04 9.35
CA TYR A 189 1.85 -4.40 9.76
C TYR A 189 1.99 -3.20 10.69
N SER A 190 2.69 -3.33 11.82
CA SER A 190 2.77 -2.28 12.82
C SER A 190 3.88 -2.49 13.83
N ARG A 191 4.48 -1.39 14.32
CA ARG A 191 5.34 -1.42 15.52
C ARG A 191 4.59 -1.75 16.82
N TYR A 192 3.25 -1.78 16.80
CA TYR A 192 2.40 -2.08 17.95
C TYR A 192 1.98 -3.55 18.05
N ILE A 193 2.53 -4.45 17.23
CA ILE A 193 2.26 -5.91 17.32
C ILE A 193 2.74 -6.54 18.64
N GLY A 194 3.55 -5.81 19.41
CA GLY A 194 3.98 -6.17 20.76
C GLY A 194 5.38 -6.77 20.84
N ALA A 195 6.10 -6.46 21.93
CA ALA A 195 7.39 -7.08 22.20
C ALA A 195 7.27 -8.61 22.33
N GLY A 196 8.34 -9.32 22.02
CA GLY A 196 8.31 -10.77 21.97
C GLY A 196 9.67 -11.41 21.71
N THR A 197 9.67 -12.73 21.51
CA THR A 197 10.89 -13.48 21.24
C THR A 197 11.40 -13.17 19.83
N ASP A 198 12.66 -12.76 19.72
CA ASP A 198 13.34 -12.40 18.47
C ASP A 198 12.67 -11.26 17.68
N VAL A 199 11.85 -10.45 18.35
CA VAL A 199 11.18 -9.28 17.76
C VAL A 199 12.08 -8.05 17.85
N ASP A 200 12.20 -7.33 16.74
CA ASP A 200 12.86 -6.03 16.67
C ASP A 200 11.89 -4.97 16.15
N LEU A 201 11.20 -4.27 17.07
CA LEU A 201 10.23 -3.23 16.73
C LEU A 201 10.82 -2.07 15.91
N SER A 202 12.15 -1.89 15.89
CA SER A 202 12.80 -0.89 15.04
C SER A 202 12.73 -1.21 13.54
N GLN A 203 12.31 -2.43 13.19
CA GLN A 203 12.12 -2.89 11.81
C GLN A 203 10.64 -2.94 11.40
N LEU A 204 9.73 -2.52 12.29
CA LEU A 204 8.29 -2.59 12.10
C LEU A 204 7.68 -1.18 12.07
N SER A 205 6.67 -0.99 11.23
CA SER A 205 6.02 0.30 10.99
C SER A 205 4.66 0.10 10.34
N GLY A 206 3.85 1.16 10.24
CA GLY A 206 2.58 1.13 9.51
C GLY A 206 1.38 1.53 10.35
N ALA A 207 0.56 0.57 10.75
CA ALA A 207 -0.73 0.82 11.37
C ALA A 207 -0.63 1.40 12.81
N PRO A 208 -1.55 2.28 13.22
CA PRO A 208 -1.62 2.76 14.60
C PRO A 208 -2.02 1.65 15.57
N LYS A 209 -1.73 1.89 16.85
CA LYS A 209 -2.04 0.97 17.95
C LYS A 209 -3.52 0.56 17.98
N TRP A 210 -4.44 1.51 17.78
CA TRP A 210 -5.88 1.25 17.85
C TRP A 210 -6.39 0.37 16.70
N ALA A 211 -5.66 0.32 15.58
CA ALA A 211 -5.97 -0.54 14.44
C ALA A 211 -5.23 -1.89 14.49
N THR A 212 -4.31 -2.09 15.45
CA THR A 212 -3.50 -3.31 15.56
C THR A 212 -4.16 -4.34 16.45
N ILE A 213 -4.97 -5.21 15.85
CA ILE A 213 -5.75 -6.25 16.55
C ILE A 213 -5.05 -7.60 16.41
N THR A 214 -4.40 -8.05 17.49
CA THR A 214 -3.58 -9.29 17.51
C THR A 214 -4.23 -10.47 18.24
N ASP A 215 -5.42 -10.27 18.82
CA ASP A 215 -6.16 -11.26 19.62
C ASP A 215 -5.36 -11.98 20.73
N GLY A 216 -4.32 -11.32 21.23
CA GLY A 216 -3.47 -11.87 22.28
C GLY A 216 -2.61 -13.04 21.80
N LEU A 217 -2.43 -13.23 20.50
CA LEU A 217 -1.43 -14.17 19.99
C LEU A 217 -0.03 -13.78 20.45
N PRO A 218 0.87 -14.76 20.68
CA PRO A 218 2.21 -14.47 21.15
C PRO A 218 3.05 -13.84 20.02
N SER A 219 3.68 -12.70 20.31
CA SER A 219 4.64 -12.09 19.38
C SER A 219 5.94 -12.89 19.38
N ARG A 220 6.25 -13.52 18.25
CA ARG A 220 7.48 -14.30 18.08
C ARG A 220 7.84 -14.36 16.61
N VAL A 221 9.07 -14.00 16.29
CA VAL A 221 9.62 -14.11 14.93
C VAL A 221 10.10 -15.53 14.66
N PHE A 222 9.75 -16.08 13.50
CA PHE A 222 10.23 -17.36 13.01
C PHE A 222 11.15 -17.17 11.80
N GLY A 223 12.20 -18.01 11.70
CA GLY A 223 13.11 -17.97 10.54
C GLY A 223 13.88 -16.66 10.36
N LYS A 224 13.93 -15.80 11.39
CA LYS A 224 14.46 -14.42 11.32
C LYS A 224 13.75 -13.51 10.32
N GLN A 225 12.51 -13.84 9.95
CA GLN A 225 11.66 -13.05 9.05
C GLN A 225 10.57 -12.36 9.87
N ARG A 226 10.54 -11.02 9.87
CA ARG A 226 9.64 -10.23 10.73
C ARG A 226 8.16 -10.48 10.43
N GLU A 227 7.83 -10.78 9.19
CA GLU A 227 6.50 -11.13 8.68
C GLU A 227 6.04 -12.49 9.21
N LEU A 228 6.98 -13.41 9.48
CA LEU A 228 6.71 -14.71 10.08
C LEU A 228 6.51 -14.59 11.59
N ASN A 229 5.48 -13.87 12.01
CA ASN A 229 5.10 -13.64 13.39
C ASN A 229 3.58 -13.78 13.58
N PRO A 230 3.07 -14.66 14.48
CA PRO A 230 1.64 -14.88 14.67
C PRO A 230 0.81 -13.60 14.87
N THR A 231 1.36 -12.61 15.59
CA THR A 231 0.70 -11.32 15.79
C THR A 231 0.54 -10.51 14.50
N VAL A 232 1.53 -10.56 13.61
CA VAL A 232 1.50 -9.92 12.29
C VAL A 232 0.47 -10.60 11.40
N PHE A 233 0.46 -11.94 11.38
CA PHE A 233 -0.56 -12.71 10.66
C PHE A 233 -1.98 -12.35 11.10
N GLU A 234 -2.20 -12.26 12.41
CA GLU A 234 -3.51 -11.95 12.97
C GLU A 234 -3.93 -10.51 12.71
N ALA A 235 -3.02 -9.55 12.90
CA ALA A 235 -3.31 -8.14 12.64
C ALA A 235 -3.63 -7.87 11.15
N ALA A 236 -2.86 -8.46 10.23
CA ALA A 236 -3.15 -8.40 8.80
C ALA A 236 -4.50 -9.05 8.47
N THR A 237 -4.81 -10.22 9.05
CA THR A 237 -6.10 -10.89 8.86
C THR A 237 -7.27 -10.01 9.32
N ASN A 238 -7.16 -9.43 10.51
CA ASN A 238 -8.19 -8.53 11.04
C ASN A 238 -8.38 -7.28 10.17
N PHE A 239 -7.32 -6.78 9.52
CA PHE A 239 -7.42 -5.71 8.54
C PHE A 239 -8.15 -6.14 7.27
N TRP A 240 -7.78 -7.28 6.68
CA TRP A 240 -8.40 -7.77 5.46
C TRP A 240 -9.90 -8.06 5.63
N TYR A 241 -10.31 -8.46 6.83
CA TYR A 241 -11.71 -8.68 7.20
C TYR A 241 -12.42 -7.47 7.80
N ASP A 242 -11.80 -6.30 7.77
CA ASP A 242 -12.36 -5.02 8.22
C ASP A 242 -12.89 -5.06 9.66
N ARG A 243 -12.20 -5.80 10.54
CA ARG A 243 -12.66 -5.99 11.92
C ARG A 243 -12.68 -4.65 12.65
N GLY A 244 -13.86 -4.27 13.15
CA GLY A 244 -14.03 -2.98 13.83
C GLY A 244 -13.92 -1.78 12.90
N GLY A 245 -14.05 -1.98 11.58
CA GLY A 245 -13.99 -0.93 10.57
C GLY A 245 -12.59 -0.39 10.32
N ILE A 246 -11.53 -1.15 10.61
CA ILE A 246 -10.16 -0.64 10.48
C ILE A 246 -9.72 -0.47 9.02
N GLN A 247 -10.27 -1.24 8.08
CA GLN A 247 -10.01 -1.04 6.65
C GLN A 247 -10.77 0.19 6.15
N ASP A 248 -11.99 0.41 6.66
CA ASP A 248 -12.76 1.64 6.40
C ASP A 248 -12.00 2.91 6.85
N GLU A 249 -11.42 2.91 8.04
CA GLU A 249 -10.62 4.06 8.52
C GLU A 249 -9.31 4.23 7.73
N TYR A 250 -8.66 3.14 7.30
CA TYR A 250 -7.50 3.22 6.41
C TYR A 250 -7.87 3.89 5.07
N ILE A 251 -9.00 3.48 4.46
CA ILE A 251 -9.51 4.11 3.23
C ILE A 251 -9.80 5.59 3.47
N ALA A 252 -10.36 5.96 4.63
CA ALA A 252 -10.58 7.35 5.00
C ALA A 252 -9.27 8.14 5.17
N ALA A 253 -8.21 7.52 5.71
CA ALA A 253 -6.89 8.12 5.82
C ALA A 253 -6.25 8.38 4.43
N VAL A 254 -6.36 7.42 3.51
CA VAL A 254 -5.92 7.60 2.10
C VAL A 254 -6.72 8.72 1.43
N ALA A 255 -8.03 8.77 1.63
CA ALA A 255 -8.89 9.83 1.09
C ALA A 255 -8.55 11.21 1.68
N PHE A 256 -8.23 11.29 2.97
CA PHE A 256 -7.78 12.53 3.62
C PHE A 256 -6.47 13.06 3.00
N LEU A 257 -5.51 12.16 2.78
CA LEU A 257 -4.26 12.48 2.08
C LEU A 257 -4.53 12.92 0.63
N ALA A 258 -5.31 12.15 -0.11
CA ALA A 258 -5.61 12.44 -1.52
C ALA A 258 -6.32 13.78 -1.68
N ASN A 259 -7.24 14.12 -0.77
CA ASN A 259 -7.91 15.42 -0.79
C ASN A 259 -6.95 16.62 -0.64
N ARG A 260 -5.80 16.45 0.01
CA ARG A 260 -4.77 17.50 0.11
C ARG A 260 -3.99 17.70 -1.19
N PHE A 261 -3.82 16.65 -1.98
CA PHE A 261 -2.90 16.61 -3.12
C PHE A 261 -3.58 16.45 -4.48
N LYS A 262 -4.89 16.22 -4.54
CA LYS A 262 -5.64 15.95 -5.79
C LYS A 262 -5.46 16.98 -6.92
N ASP A 263 -5.08 18.22 -6.57
CA ASP A 263 -4.86 19.31 -7.53
C ASP A 263 -3.36 19.64 -7.75
N ASP A 264 -2.45 18.80 -7.25
CA ASP A 264 -0.99 19.03 -7.26
C ASP A 264 -0.24 18.00 -8.11
N SER A 265 0.03 18.35 -9.37
CA SER A 265 0.69 17.47 -10.33
C SER A 265 2.15 17.12 -10.03
N THR A 266 2.76 17.70 -8.98
CA THR A 266 4.03 17.21 -8.46
C THR A 266 3.87 15.83 -7.82
N VAL A 267 2.69 15.53 -7.27
CA VAL A 267 2.35 14.18 -6.86
C VAL A 267 2.05 13.37 -8.12
N ALA A 268 2.84 12.33 -8.38
CA ALA A 268 2.54 11.39 -9.47
C ALA A 268 1.36 10.49 -9.12
N GLY A 269 1.21 10.15 -7.83
CA GLY A 269 0.19 9.23 -7.38
C GLY A 269 0.38 8.71 -5.98
N TYR A 270 -0.45 7.73 -5.63
CA TYR A 270 -0.47 7.08 -4.32
C TYR A 270 -0.14 5.59 -4.47
N SER A 271 0.87 5.09 -3.73
CA SER A 271 1.03 3.66 -3.48
C SER A 271 0.17 3.29 -2.28
N VAL A 272 -0.85 2.47 -2.55
CA VAL A 272 -2.01 2.33 -1.68
C VAL A 272 -1.70 1.54 -0.42
N PHE A 273 -0.84 0.53 -0.50
CA PHE A 273 -0.48 -0.34 0.61
C PHE A 273 0.84 -1.05 0.28
N ASN A 274 1.92 -0.72 0.98
CA ASN A 274 3.22 -1.34 0.74
C ASN A 274 3.20 -2.84 1.09
N GLU A 275 3.74 -3.69 0.20
CA GLU A 275 4.04 -5.10 0.47
C GLU A 275 2.93 -5.84 1.25
N PRO A 276 1.73 -6.03 0.66
CA PRO A 276 0.59 -6.61 1.38
C PRO A 276 0.87 -8.05 1.87
N TRP A 277 0.95 -8.21 3.20
CA TRP A 277 1.02 -9.54 3.83
C TRP A 277 -0.37 -10.20 3.89
N PRO A 278 -0.53 -11.47 3.46
CA PRO A 278 -1.85 -12.11 3.34
C PRO A 278 -2.54 -12.40 4.69
N GLY A 279 -1.81 -12.30 5.80
CA GLY A 279 -2.28 -12.85 7.07
C GLY A 279 -2.46 -14.37 6.95
N TRP A 280 -3.53 -14.91 7.51
CA TRP A 280 -3.83 -16.35 7.45
C TRP A 280 -4.41 -16.82 6.10
N ASN A 281 -4.58 -15.90 5.15
CA ASN A 281 -5.16 -16.20 3.85
C ASN A 281 -4.13 -16.87 2.93
N LEU A 282 -4.63 -17.68 1.99
CA LEU A 282 -3.79 -18.36 1.01
C LEU A 282 -4.09 -17.85 -0.40
N PRO A 283 -3.05 -17.63 -1.22
CA PRO A 283 -3.23 -17.38 -2.64
C PRO A 283 -3.84 -18.59 -3.39
N PRO A 284 -4.57 -18.36 -4.50
CA PRO A 284 -4.93 -17.05 -5.07
C PRO A 284 -6.11 -16.36 -4.37
N GLY A 285 -6.69 -17.01 -3.34
CA GLY A 285 -7.88 -16.51 -2.66
C GLY A 285 -7.65 -15.18 -1.93
N PHE A 286 -6.43 -14.93 -1.44
CA PHE A 286 -6.07 -13.65 -0.85
C PHE A 286 -6.17 -12.51 -1.87
N GLU A 287 -5.54 -12.65 -3.03
CA GLU A 287 -5.48 -11.61 -4.05
C GLU A 287 -6.85 -11.36 -4.66
N ASP A 288 -7.49 -12.43 -5.15
CA ASP A 288 -8.74 -12.34 -5.89
C ASP A 288 -9.92 -11.88 -5.02
N LEU A 289 -9.95 -12.22 -3.71
CA LEU A 289 -11.10 -11.95 -2.84
C LEU A 289 -10.87 -10.85 -1.80
N LEU A 290 -9.63 -10.50 -1.47
CA LEU A 290 -9.34 -9.53 -0.39
C LEU A 290 -8.52 -8.35 -0.89
N LEU A 291 -7.33 -8.60 -1.46
CA LEU A 291 -6.40 -7.52 -1.81
C LEU A 291 -6.94 -6.64 -2.95
N PHE A 292 -7.33 -7.25 -4.07
CA PHE A 292 -7.82 -6.52 -5.22
C PHE A 292 -9.19 -5.86 -4.96
N PRO A 293 -10.14 -6.53 -4.30
CA PRO A 293 -11.33 -5.83 -3.83
C PRO A 293 -11.03 -4.64 -2.90
N PHE A 294 -10.03 -4.75 -2.01
CA PHE A 294 -9.58 -3.61 -1.20
C PHE A 294 -9.06 -2.44 -2.06
N TYR A 295 -8.21 -2.71 -3.05
CA TYR A 295 -7.74 -1.66 -3.97
C TYR A 295 -8.88 -1.01 -4.75
N ARG A 296 -9.86 -1.79 -5.21
CA ARG A 296 -11.09 -1.26 -5.82
C ARG A 296 -11.82 -0.33 -4.85
N ARG A 297 -11.98 -0.72 -3.58
CA ARG A 297 -12.61 0.14 -2.56
C ARG A 297 -11.88 1.47 -2.36
N VAL A 298 -10.55 1.45 -2.36
CA VAL A 298 -9.73 2.68 -2.25
C VAL A 298 -9.93 3.56 -3.49
N ILE A 299 -9.87 2.99 -4.69
CA ILE A 299 -10.09 3.71 -5.95
C ILE A 299 -11.49 4.33 -5.96
N ASP A 300 -12.52 3.56 -5.62
CA ASP A 300 -13.90 4.07 -5.58
C ASP A 300 -14.04 5.23 -4.57
N ALA A 301 -13.41 5.12 -3.40
CA ALA A 301 -13.44 6.14 -2.36
C ALA A 301 -12.82 7.49 -2.79
N ILE A 302 -11.68 7.45 -3.48
CA ILE A 302 -10.92 8.66 -3.82
C ILE A 302 -11.31 9.23 -5.19
N THR A 303 -11.72 8.40 -6.14
CA THR A 303 -12.02 8.84 -7.51
C THR A 303 -13.52 9.07 -7.74
N GLY A 304 -14.39 8.40 -6.98
CA GLY A 304 -15.83 8.37 -7.24
C GLY A 304 -16.22 7.49 -8.43
N VAL A 305 -15.26 6.77 -9.05
CA VAL A 305 -15.57 5.66 -9.94
C VAL A 305 -16.29 4.60 -9.10
N HIS A 306 -17.42 4.06 -9.56
CA HIS A 306 -18.26 3.20 -8.72
C HIS A 306 -18.29 1.76 -9.20
N ASP A 307 -17.15 1.06 -9.25
CA ASP A 307 -17.08 -0.27 -9.86
C ASP A 307 -17.72 -1.37 -9.02
N GLY A 308 -18.79 -1.95 -9.55
CA GLY A 308 -19.60 -2.97 -8.87
C GLY A 308 -20.99 -2.46 -8.48
N ILE A 309 -21.67 -3.27 -7.67
CA ILE A 309 -22.97 -2.92 -7.07
C ILE A 309 -22.69 -2.09 -5.80
N PRO A 310 -23.49 -1.06 -5.44
CA PRO A 310 -23.30 -0.34 -4.19
C PRO A 310 -23.45 -1.25 -2.97
N CYS A 311 -22.51 -1.20 -2.03
CA CYS A 311 -22.61 -1.86 -0.73
C CYS A 311 -23.00 -0.89 0.39
N TRP A 312 -23.66 -1.40 1.42
CA TRP A 312 -23.85 -0.67 2.68
C TRP A 312 -22.54 -0.67 3.49
N THR A 313 -22.37 0.33 4.36
CA THR A 313 -21.23 0.42 5.28
C THR A 313 -21.19 -0.78 6.23
N GLY A 314 -20.00 -1.31 6.52
CA GLY A 314 -19.81 -2.45 7.43
C GLY A 314 -20.15 -3.82 6.84
N PHE A 315 -20.13 -3.96 5.51
CA PHE A 315 -20.24 -5.27 4.86
C PHE A 315 -19.02 -6.15 5.21
N PHE A 316 -19.26 -7.43 5.48
CA PHE A 316 -18.19 -8.38 5.84
C PHE A 316 -17.40 -8.79 4.59
N MET A 317 -16.07 -8.72 4.64
CA MET A 317 -15.21 -9.14 3.52
C MET A 317 -15.17 -10.67 3.36
N PRO A 318 -15.08 -11.21 2.14
CA PRO A 318 -14.88 -10.51 0.87
C PRO A 318 -16.17 -9.86 0.36
N ALA A 319 -16.07 -8.60 -0.08
CA ALA A 319 -17.19 -7.79 -0.54
C ALA A 319 -17.22 -7.73 -2.08
N PRO A 320 -18.15 -8.42 -2.76
CA PRO A 320 -18.24 -8.47 -4.22
C PRO A 320 -18.88 -7.20 -4.82
N CYS A 321 -18.55 -6.04 -4.28
CA CYS A 321 -19.25 -4.78 -4.51
C CYS A 321 -18.30 -3.58 -4.44
N GLY A 322 -18.75 -2.46 -5.00
CA GLY A 322 -18.00 -1.21 -4.96
C GLY A 322 -18.11 -0.51 -3.61
N TYR A 323 -17.24 0.46 -3.38
CA TYR A 323 -17.23 1.29 -2.17
C TYR A 323 -17.92 2.64 -2.42
N ARG A 324 -18.28 3.32 -1.33
CA ARG A 324 -18.88 4.66 -1.43
C ARG A 324 -17.82 5.69 -1.83
N ASP A 325 -18.24 6.67 -2.61
CA ASP A 325 -17.46 7.86 -2.90
C ASP A 325 -17.34 8.72 -1.62
N LEU A 326 -16.10 9.09 -1.27
CA LEU A 326 -15.82 9.95 -0.12
C LEU A 326 -15.71 11.45 -0.49
N GLY A 327 -15.97 11.80 -1.76
CA GLY A 327 -16.06 13.17 -2.24
C GLY A 327 -14.71 13.82 -2.57
N VAL A 328 -13.64 13.03 -2.68
CA VAL A 328 -12.31 13.54 -3.05
C VAL A 328 -12.28 13.95 -4.52
N HIS A 329 -12.80 13.07 -5.39
CA HIS A 329 -12.84 13.22 -6.85
C HIS A 329 -11.46 13.46 -7.47
N ASP A 330 -10.46 12.69 -7.03
CA ASP A 330 -9.14 12.68 -7.66
C ASP A 330 -9.19 11.88 -8.97
N LEU A 331 -9.22 12.59 -10.10
CA LEU A 331 -9.36 11.99 -11.43
C LEU A 331 -8.05 11.98 -12.23
N HIS A 332 -6.95 12.42 -11.63
CA HIS A 332 -5.68 12.66 -12.34
C HIS A 332 -4.55 11.76 -11.85
N HIS A 333 -4.45 11.50 -10.55
CA HIS A 333 -3.30 10.80 -9.98
C HIS A 333 -3.20 9.32 -10.36
N LEU A 334 -1.98 8.82 -10.49
CA LEU A 334 -1.74 7.38 -10.65
C LEU A 334 -2.06 6.66 -9.34
N ILE A 335 -2.67 5.47 -9.43
CA ILE A 335 -2.87 4.59 -8.28
C ILE A 335 -1.94 3.39 -8.42
N PHE A 336 -0.89 3.37 -7.61
CA PHE A 336 0.12 2.31 -7.59
C PHE A 336 -0.34 1.18 -6.66
N LEU A 337 -0.38 -0.03 -7.21
CA LEU A 337 -0.87 -1.22 -6.53
C LEU A 337 0.27 -2.21 -6.37
N ASP A 338 0.72 -2.35 -5.13
CA ASP A 338 1.72 -3.35 -4.79
C ASP A 338 1.10 -4.75 -4.85
N THR A 339 1.91 -5.73 -5.23
CA THR A 339 1.50 -7.13 -5.22
C THR A 339 1.72 -7.72 -3.83
N GLY A 340 0.93 -8.71 -3.41
CA GLY A 340 1.18 -9.36 -2.12
C GLY A 340 2.57 -9.99 -2.03
N ASP A 341 3.17 -10.02 -0.83
CA ASP A 341 4.58 -10.43 -0.62
C ASP A 341 4.92 -11.79 -1.23
N LEU A 342 3.96 -12.73 -1.27
CA LEU A 342 4.20 -14.02 -1.89
C LEU A 342 4.51 -13.88 -3.38
N ARG A 343 3.78 -13.01 -4.10
CA ARG A 343 4.05 -12.72 -5.52
C ARG A 343 5.43 -12.09 -5.67
N GLU A 344 5.81 -11.16 -4.81
CA GLU A 344 7.11 -10.47 -4.86
C GLU A 344 8.31 -11.39 -4.59
N ILE A 345 8.14 -12.38 -3.71
CA ILE A 345 9.20 -13.34 -3.34
C ILE A 345 9.30 -14.50 -4.33
N THR A 346 8.19 -14.89 -4.95
CA THR A 346 8.16 -16.11 -5.78
C THR A 346 8.08 -15.86 -7.27
N ASP A 347 7.78 -14.63 -7.69
CA ASP A 347 7.40 -14.27 -9.07
C ASP A 347 6.23 -15.11 -9.62
N PHE A 348 5.51 -15.88 -8.79
CA PHE A 348 4.44 -16.75 -9.24
C PHE A 348 3.13 -15.96 -9.38
N PRO A 349 2.38 -16.08 -10.49
CA PRO A 349 1.11 -15.37 -10.61
C PRO A 349 0.11 -15.88 -9.59
N THR A 350 -0.31 -15.00 -8.68
CA THR A 350 -1.24 -15.35 -7.61
C THR A 350 -2.66 -14.85 -7.85
N HIS A 351 -2.96 -14.30 -9.03
CA HIS A 351 -4.28 -13.75 -9.33
C HIS A 351 -4.72 -14.02 -10.77
N LEU A 352 -6.02 -13.89 -11.03
CA LEU A 352 -6.55 -13.86 -12.39
C LEU A 352 -6.29 -12.48 -13.04
N GLY A 353 -5.93 -12.44 -14.33
CA GLY A 353 -5.74 -11.21 -15.10
C GLY A 353 -7.06 -10.48 -15.41
N THR A 354 -7.82 -10.13 -14.38
CA THR A 354 -9.12 -9.49 -14.50
C THR A 354 -9.04 -7.99 -14.19
N PRO A 355 -9.79 -7.13 -14.91
CA PRO A 355 -9.79 -5.71 -14.64
C PRO A 355 -10.32 -5.37 -13.26
N LEU A 356 -9.48 -4.65 -12.53
CA LEU A 356 -9.72 -4.25 -11.16
C LEU A 356 -10.75 -3.13 -11.05
N SER A 357 -10.57 -2.10 -11.88
CA SER A 357 -11.37 -0.87 -11.91
C SER A 357 -11.43 -0.29 -13.34
N SER A 358 -12.45 0.51 -13.61
CA SER A 358 -12.65 1.34 -14.79
C SER A 358 -11.95 2.70 -14.68
N TYR A 359 -11.35 3.01 -13.52
CA TYR A 359 -10.39 4.10 -13.39
C TYR A 359 -9.14 3.81 -14.24
N PRO A 360 -8.75 4.70 -15.17
CA PRO A 360 -7.77 4.35 -16.19
C PRO A 360 -6.31 4.42 -15.71
N ASN A 361 -6.02 5.13 -14.63
CA ASN A 361 -4.66 5.48 -14.18
C ASN A 361 -4.11 4.52 -13.11
N VAL A 362 -4.39 3.21 -13.25
CA VAL A 362 -3.89 2.18 -12.34
C VAL A 362 -2.54 1.66 -12.81
N VAL A 363 -1.57 1.55 -11.89
CA VAL A 363 -0.21 1.08 -12.15
C VAL A 363 0.11 -0.10 -11.24
N LEU A 364 0.51 -1.24 -11.81
CA LEU A 364 1.04 -2.36 -11.02
C LEU A 364 2.44 -2.02 -10.52
N SER A 365 2.69 -2.15 -9.23
CA SER A 365 3.91 -1.72 -8.54
C SER A 365 4.57 -2.89 -7.80
N MET A 366 5.10 -3.85 -8.55
CA MET A 366 5.79 -5.01 -7.98
C MET A 366 7.21 -4.63 -7.52
N HIS A 367 7.60 -5.02 -6.31
CA HIS A 367 8.99 -4.92 -5.89
C HIS A 367 9.82 -6.03 -6.53
N ALA A 368 10.61 -5.68 -7.54
CA ALA A 368 11.48 -6.63 -8.24
C ALA A 368 12.73 -6.95 -7.40
N TYR A 369 12.58 -7.85 -6.42
CA TYR A 369 13.67 -8.33 -5.53
C TYR A 369 14.39 -9.57 -6.04
N THR A 370 14.13 -9.91 -7.29
CA THR A 370 14.74 -11.01 -8.01
C THR A 370 16.25 -11.10 -7.77
N HIS A 371 16.76 -12.28 -7.43
CA HIS A 371 18.14 -12.58 -7.01
C HIS A 371 18.60 -12.04 -5.65
N PHE A 372 17.72 -11.43 -4.87
CA PHE A 372 18.06 -10.96 -3.53
C PHE A 372 17.21 -11.61 -2.45
N TYR A 373 15.89 -11.49 -2.57
CA TYR A 373 14.93 -12.08 -1.61
C TYR A 373 14.12 -13.25 -2.20
N THR A 374 14.39 -13.63 -3.45
CA THR A 374 13.64 -14.66 -4.17
C THR A 374 14.20 -16.07 -3.97
N VAL A 375 13.39 -17.08 -4.34
CA VAL A 375 13.72 -18.50 -4.12
C VAL A 375 15.01 -18.92 -4.81
N ASP A 376 15.30 -18.40 -5.99
CA ASP A 376 16.53 -18.63 -6.73
C ASP A 376 17.79 -18.20 -5.93
N ALA A 377 17.75 -17.06 -5.23
CA ALA A 377 18.83 -16.61 -4.36
C ALA A 377 18.99 -17.54 -3.15
N LEU A 378 17.88 -17.97 -2.53
CA LEU A 378 17.88 -18.95 -1.43
C LEU A 378 18.43 -20.32 -1.86
N LEU A 379 18.23 -20.68 -3.12
CA LEU A 379 18.77 -21.89 -3.75
C LEU A 379 20.19 -21.67 -4.33
N HIS A 380 20.79 -20.49 -4.14
CA HIS A 380 22.10 -20.11 -4.66
C HIS A 380 22.24 -20.29 -6.19
N GLN A 381 21.16 -20.03 -6.93
CA GLN A 381 21.19 -20.05 -8.39
C GLN A 381 21.93 -18.82 -8.92
N ALA A 382 22.58 -18.96 -10.07
CA ALA A 382 23.19 -17.81 -10.74
C ALA A 382 22.11 -16.96 -11.42
N PRO A 383 22.19 -15.61 -11.36
CA PRO A 383 21.16 -14.74 -11.93
C PRO A 383 20.83 -14.97 -13.39
N ASP A 384 21.85 -15.31 -14.19
CA ASP A 384 21.74 -15.61 -15.62
C ASP A 384 21.22 -17.02 -15.92
N ARG A 385 21.03 -17.87 -14.91
CA ARG A 385 20.65 -19.28 -15.04
C ARG A 385 19.49 -19.69 -14.14
N ALA A 386 18.83 -18.70 -13.54
CA ALA A 386 17.78 -18.96 -12.58
C ALA A 386 16.56 -19.58 -13.26
N THR A 387 16.08 -20.69 -12.70
CA THR A 387 14.85 -21.34 -13.16
C THR A 387 13.66 -20.61 -12.55
N TYR A 388 13.16 -19.58 -13.24
CA TYR A 388 11.89 -18.97 -12.85
C TYR A 388 10.74 -19.96 -13.09
N PRO A 389 9.73 -19.99 -12.21
CA PRO A 389 8.52 -20.75 -12.47
C PRO A 389 7.91 -20.31 -13.81
N TRP A 390 7.38 -21.28 -14.55
CA TRP A 390 6.65 -20.99 -15.78
C TRP A 390 5.44 -20.11 -15.48
N GLY A 391 5.35 -18.96 -16.15
CA GLY A 391 4.19 -18.06 -16.09
C GLY A 391 4.38 -16.75 -15.31
N GLY A 392 5.57 -16.49 -14.76
CA GLY A 392 5.92 -15.24 -14.06
C GLY A 392 5.69 -13.98 -14.89
#